data_AF-A0A420YT35-F1
#
_entry.id   AF-A0A420YT35-F1
#
_cell.length_a   1.000
_cell.length_b   1.000
_cell.length_c   1.000
_cell.angle_alpha   90.00
_cell.angle_beta   90.00
_cell.angle_gamma   90.00
#
_symmetry.space_group_name_H-M   'P 1'
#
loop_
_entity.id
_entity.type
_entity.pdbx_description
1 polymer ?
#
loop_
_entity_poly.entity_id
_entity_poly.type
_entity_poly.pdbx_seq_one_letter_code
_entity_poly.pdbx_strand_id
1 'polypeptide(L)'
;MNESNEWSRQSRRQQKKKKKGRVAFVFICLFAIIAVLGTYYASKINNTINTITQSVGNRTEQEANEIIKNAKPINVLLLGIDNGAYGRTEEDGRSDTMLLLTINPTTKKSQLLSLPRDTYTEIVGTGGYDKLNHAYAYGKAPMVINSVEKLLDTTIDFYVQINMEGLMEFVDAVGGIEVTSPLTFTYEERTFIQGKTETLDGESALRFARMRYDDPEGD
;
A
#
# COMPACT_ATOMS: atom_id res chain seq x y z
N MET A 1 54.49 17.84 48.26
CA MET A 1 54.12 17.58 46.86
C MET A 1 53.13 16.41 46.84
N ASN A 2 52.01 16.57 46.14
CA ASN A 2 50.76 15.83 46.37
C ASN A 2 50.54 14.74 45.30
N GLU A 3 51.35 13.68 45.32
CA GLU A 3 51.40 12.65 44.25
C GLU A 3 50.19 11.67 44.27
N SER A 4 49.49 11.55 45.40
CA SER A 4 48.32 10.65 45.53
C SER A 4 47.07 11.14 44.78
N ASN A 5 47.01 12.43 44.42
CA ASN A 5 45.88 13.02 43.69
C ASN A 5 45.99 12.91 42.15
N GLU A 6 47.16 12.57 41.60
CA GLU A 6 47.33 12.39 40.15
C GLU A 6 46.98 10.98 39.69
N TRP A 7 47.31 9.96 40.49
CA TRP A 7 46.96 8.55 40.21
C TRP A 7 45.44 8.31 40.18
N SER A 8 44.67 8.95 41.06
CA SER A 8 43.21 8.83 41.09
C SER A 8 42.51 9.57 39.94
N ARG A 9 43.15 10.61 39.38
CA ARG A 9 42.63 11.36 38.22
C ARG A 9 42.90 10.63 36.90
N GLN A 10 44.06 9.99 36.73
CA GLN A 10 44.39 9.24 35.50
C GLN A 10 43.54 7.96 35.33
N SER A 11 43.31 7.20 36.41
CA SER A 11 42.50 5.97 36.36
C SER A 11 41.01 6.25 36.07
N ARG A 12 40.43 7.31 36.66
CA ARG A 12 39.06 7.76 36.36
C ARG A 12 38.90 8.24 34.92
N ARG A 13 39.93 8.86 34.33
CA ARG A 13 39.90 9.35 32.93
C ARG A 13 39.97 8.20 31.92
N GLN A 14 40.75 7.15 32.21
CA GLN A 14 40.80 5.92 31.40
C GLN A 14 39.50 5.10 31.49
N GLN A 15 38.89 4.97 32.67
CA GLN A 15 37.60 4.28 32.82
C GLN A 15 36.44 5.01 32.09
N LYS A 16 36.41 6.35 32.12
CA LYS A 16 35.42 7.14 31.38
C LYS A 16 35.58 7.03 29.86
N LYS A 17 36.81 6.93 29.34
CA LYS A 17 37.08 6.69 27.91
C LYS A 17 36.62 5.29 27.45
N LYS A 18 36.87 4.24 28.26
CA LYS A 18 36.41 2.87 27.95
C LYS A 18 34.87 2.71 27.99
N LYS A 19 34.17 3.42 28.89
CA LYS A 19 32.68 3.43 28.92
C LYS A 19 32.07 4.19 27.74
N LYS A 20 32.63 5.33 27.32
CA LYS A 20 32.14 6.09 26.15
C LYS A 20 32.32 5.31 24.83
N GLY A 21 33.43 4.59 24.66
CA GLY A 21 33.66 3.75 23.48
C GLY A 21 32.70 2.56 23.37
N ARG A 22 32.33 1.93 24.48
CA ARG A 22 31.32 0.84 24.48
C ARG A 22 29.91 1.34 24.16
N VAL A 23 29.54 2.52 24.66
CA VAL A 23 28.24 3.12 24.34
C VAL A 23 28.17 3.50 22.86
N ALA A 24 29.22 4.10 22.29
CA ALA A 24 29.29 4.39 20.86
C ALA A 24 29.23 3.12 20.00
N PHE A 25 29.89 2.04 20.42
CA PHE A 25 29.84 0.75 19.72
C PHE A 25 28.43 0.14 19.72
N VAL A 26 27.69 0.20 20.84
CA VAL A 26 26.30 -0.26 20.92
C VAL A 26 25.39 0.54 19.98
N PHE A 27 25.54 1.86 19.91
CA PHE A 27 24.77 2.69 18.98
C PHE A 27 25.08 2.40 17.51
N ILE A 28 26.34 2.11 17.17
CA ILE A 28 26.74 1.73 15.80
C ILE A 28 26.14 0.38 15.41
N CYS A 29 26.18 -0.61 16.32
CA CYS A 29 25.54 -1.91 16.08
C CYS A 29 24.02 -1.78 15.94
N LEU A 30 23.37 -0.95 16.75
CA LEU A 30 21.93 -0.72 16.69
C LEU A 30 21.52 -0.01 15.38
N PHE A 31 22.33 0.96 14.93
CA PHE A 31 22.14 1.63 13.64
C PHE A 31 22.35 0.67 12.46
N ALA A 32 23.34 -0.21 12.53
CA ALA A 32 23.57 -1.25 11.52
C ALA A 32 22.42 -2.26 11.46
N ILE A 33 21.85 -2.65 12.60
CA ILE A 33 20.67 -3.54 12.64
C ILE A 33 19.45 -2.85 12.03
N ILE A 34 19.21 -1.58 12.37
CA ILE A 34 18.11 -0.79 11.78
C ILE A 34 18.32 -0.60 10.27
N ALA A 35 19.56 -0.38 9.82
CA ALA A 35 19.88 -0.26 8.39
C ALA A 35 19.65 -1.58 7.66
N VAL A 36 20.10 -2.72 8.21
CA VAL A 36 19.90 -4.05 7.63
C VAL A 36 18.42 -4.41 7.58
N LEU A 37 17.69 -4.21 8.67
CA LEU A 37 16.23 -4.40 8.71
C LEU A 37 15.53 -3.47 7.73
N GLY A 38 15.88 -2.18 7.70
CA GLY A 38 15.34 -1.20 6.76
C GLY A 38 15.58 -1.59 5.31
N THR A 39 16.77 -2.07 4.95
CA THR A 39 17.07 -2.56 3.61
C THR A 39 16.36 -3.88 3.27
N TYR A 40 16.14 -4.74 4.27
CA TYR A 40 15.43 -6.01 4.10
C TYR A 40 13.92 -5.80 3.90
N TYR A 41 13.30 -4.91 4.68
CA TYR A 41 11.90 -4.53 4.48
C TYR A 41 11.74 -3.71 3.19
N ALA A 42 12.66 -2.80 2.87
CA ALA A 42 12.64 -2.07 1.61
C ALA A 42 12.83 -3.00 0.39
N SER A 43 13.68 -4.02 0.47
CA SER A 43 13.85 -4.98 -0.63
C SER A 43 12.65 -5.92 -0.76
N LYS A 44 12.04 -6.33 0.36
CA LYS A 44 10.77 -7.07 0.36
C LYS A 44 9.64 -6.24 -0.26
N ILE A 45 9.53 -4.96 0.13
CA ILE A 45 8.59 -4.00 -0.46
C ILE A 45 8.88 -3.79 -1.95
N ASN A 46 10.14 -3.61 -2.36
CA ASN A 46 10.50 -3.43 -3.77
C ASN A 46 10.17 -4.68 -4.60
N ASN A 47 10.40 -5.88 -4.08
CA ASN A 47 10.07 -7.13 -4.77
C ASN A 47 8.55 -7.37 -4.86
N THR A 48 7.80 -6.93 -3.85
CA THR A 48 6.33 -6.96 -3.85
C THR A 48 5.77 -5.87 -4.78
N ILE A 49 6.32 -4.66 -4.78
CA ILE A 49 5.93 -3.57 -5.70
C ILE A 49 6.20 -3.95 -7.16
N ASN A 50 7.33 -4.61 -7.46
CA ASN A 50 7.65 -5.08 -8.81
C ASN A 50 6.73 -6.21 -9.29
N THR A 51 6.14 -6.99 -8.38
CA THR A 51 5.17 -8.05 -8.71
C THR A 51 3.75 -7.49 -8.89
N ILE A 52 3.42 -6.38 -8.22
CA ILE A 52 2.07 -5.80 -8.18
C ILE A 52 1.89 -4.63 -9.19
N THR A 53 2.97 -3.98 -9.60
CA THR A 53 2.95 -2.85 -10.55
C THR A 53 3.30 -3.36 -11.94
N GLN A 54 2.31 -3.81 -12.70
CA GLN A 54 2.48 -3.90 -14.15
C GLN A 54 2.30 -2.49 -14.72
N SER A 55 3.22 -2.03 -15.58
CA SER A 55 3.05 -0.73 -16.25
C SER A 55 2.06 -0.90 -17.39
N VAL A 56 0.89 -0.27 -17.27
CA VAL A 56 -0.05 -0.07 -18.38
C VAL A 56 -0.32 1.41 -18.36
N GLY A 57 0.05 2.00 -19.47
CA GLY A 57 0.27 3.42 -19.64
C GLY A 57 1.37 3.51 -20.67
N ASN A 58 1.10 4.12 -21.82
CA ASN A 58 2.01 4.25 -22.95
C ASN A 58 3.24 5.14 -22.65
N ARG A 59 3.70 5.19 -21.40
CA ARG A 59 4.68 6.13 -20.90
C ARG A 59 6.00 5.44 -20.62
N THR A 60 7.04 5.90 -21.29
CA THR A 60 8.40 5.37 -21.16
C THR A 60 8.98 5.67 -19.77
N GLU A 61 10.01 4.94 -19.34
CA GLU A 61 10.76 5.24 -18.10
C GLU A 61 11.23 6.70 -18.02
N GLN A 62 11.44 7.36 -19.17
CA GLN A 62 11.78 8.78 -19.24
C GLN A 62 10.63 9.67 -18.77
N GLU A 63 9.40 9.38 -19.17
CA GLU A 63 8.22 10.16 -18.77
C GLU A 63 7.92 9.99 -17.28
N ALA A 64 8.07 8.78 -16.73
CA ALA A 64 7.98 8.54 -15.29
C ALA A 64 9.03 9.33 -14.50
N ASN A 65 10.27 9.36 -14.99
CA ASN A 65 11.35 10.15 -14.39
C ASN A 65 11.09 11.67 -14.48
N GLU A 66 10.49 12.17 -15.56
CA GLU A 66 10.11 13.58 -15.68
C GLU A 66 8.99 13.99 -14.72
N ILE A 67 8.01 13.12 -14.48
CA ILE A 67 6.93 13.37 -13.51
C ILE A 67 7.50 13.55 -12.10
N ILE A 68 8.39 12.64 -11.70
CA ILE A 68 9.06 12.67 -10.40
C ILE A 68 9.96 13.91 -10.29
N LYS A 69 10.75 14.20 -11.34
CA LYS A 69 11.70 15.32 -11.35
C LYS A 69 11.02 16.69 -11.32
N ASN A 70 9.84 16.82 -11.94
CA ASN A 70 9.12 18.08 -12.05
C ASN A 70 8.03 18.26 -10.98
N ALA A 71 7.91 17.34 -10.02
CA ALA A 71 6.90 17.40 -8.95
C ALA A 71 5.46 17.63 -9.50
N LYS A 72 5.15 16.99 -10.64
CA LYS A 72 3.81 17.02 -11.21
C LYS A 72 2.86 16.16 -10.37
N PRO A 73 1.56 16.47 -10.31
CA PRO A 73 0.57 15.56 -9.74
C PRO A 73 0.62 14.21 -10.44
N ILE A 74 0.47 13.14 -9.66
CA ILE A 74 0.50 11.75 -10.12
C ILE A 74 -0.85 11.12 -9.83
N ASN A 75 -1.43 10.47 -10.83
CA ASN A 75 -2.66 9.70 -10.72
C ASN A 75 -2.36 8.21 -10.78
N VAL A 76 -2.71 7.48 -9.72
CA VAL A 76 -2.52 6.04 -9.60
C VAL A 76 -3.89 5.37 -9.48
N LEU A 77 -4.23 4.48 -10.42
CA LEU A 77 -5.45 3.69 -10.37
C LEU A 77 -5.20 2.38 -9.61
N LEU A 78 -5.89 2.17 -8.49
CA LEU A 78 -5.83 0.95 -7.70
C LEU A 78 -7.01 0.06 -8.09
N LEU A 79 -6.72 -1.17 -8.52
CA LEU A 79 -7.69 -2.15 -8.96
C LEU A 79 -7.66 -3.36 -8.01
N GLY A 80 -8.75 -3.55 -7.27
CA GLY A 80 -9.03 -4.79 -6.56
C GLY A 80 -9.74 -5.76 -7.49
N ILE A 81 -9.11 -6.89 -7.80
CA ILE A 81 -9.69 -7.93 -8.64
C ILE A 81 -10.19 -9.11 -7.82
N ASP A 82 -11.45 -9.48 -8.02
CA ASP A 82 -11.94 -10.79 -7.60
C ASP A 82 -11.74 -11.77 -8.76
N ASN A 83 -10.72 -12.61 -8.62
CA ASN A 83 -10.39 -13.68 -9.57
C ASN A 83 -10.88 -15.05 -9.09
N GLY A 84 -11.82 -15.11 -8.13
CA GLY A 84 -12.41 -16.38 -7.71
C GLY A 84 -11.44 -17.29 -6.95
N ALA A 85 -10.57 -16.72 -6.11
CA ALA A 85 -9.80 -17.50 -5.14
C ALA A 85 -10.76 -18.47 -4.41
N TYR A 86 -10.36 -19.76 -4.36
CA TYR A 86 -11.19 -20.96 -4.15
C TYR A 86 -11.88 -21.59 -5.38
N GLY A 87 -11.10 -21.82 -6.45
CA GLY A 87 -11.42 -22.87 -7.42
C GLY A 87 -12.63 -22.60 -8.34
N ARG A 88 -13.04 -21.34 -8.50
CA ARG A 88 -13.94 -20.97 -9.59
C ARG A 88 -13.13 -20.71 -10.85
N THR A 89 -13.29 -21.57 -11.84
CA THR A 89 -12.73 -21.46 -13.19
C THR A 89 -13.47 -20.41 -14.02
N GLU A 90 -13.74 -19.23 -13.46
CA GLU A 90 -14.23 -18.10 -14.26
C GLU A 90 -13.00 -17.32 -14.73
N GLU A 91 -12.61 -17.55 -15.99
CA GLU A 91 -11.55 -16.81 -16.71
C GLU A 91 -11.82 -15.28 -16.79
N ASP A 92 -12.97 -14.83 -16.27
CA ASP A 92 -13.48 -13.47 -16.29
C ASP A 92 -13.56 -12.87 -14.87
N GLY A 93 -12.39 -12.64 -14.25
CA GLY A 93 -12.32 -11.80 -13.05
C GLY A 93 -12.96 -10.42 -13.28
N ARG A 94 -13.51 -9.81 -12.23
CA ARG A 94 -14.08 -8.45 -12.25
C ARG A 94 -13.21 -7.51 -11.42
N SER A 95 -13.19 -6.22 -11.77
CA SER A 95 -12.63 -5.18 -10.91
C SER A 95 -13.70 -4.77 -9.89
N ASP A 96 -13.70 -5.42 -8.74
CA ASP A 96 -14.69 -5.19 -7.69
C ASP A 96 -14.38 -3.93 -6.86
N THR A 97 -13.13 -3.47 -6.88
CA THR A 97 -12.73 -2.21 -6.25
C THR A 97 -11.90 -1.38 -7.21
N MET A 98 -12.26 -0.10 -7.35
CA MET A 98 -11.52 0.86 -8.17
C MET A 98 -11.34 2.15 -7.36
N LEU A 99 -10.09 2.55 -7.12
CA LEU A 99 -9.74 3.78 -6.41
C LEU A 99 -8.76 4.59 -7.22
N LEU A 100 -9.02 5.88 -7.39
CA LEU A 100 -8.06 6.82 -7.97
C LEU A 100 -7.33 7.56 -6.85
N LEU A 101 -6.03 7.33 -6.74
CA LEU A 101 -5.14 8.04 -5.83
C LEU A 101 -4.42 9.15 -6.61
N THR A 102 -4.70 10.41 -6.28
CA THR A 102 -3.97 11.56 -6.80
C THR A 102 -2.99 12.07 -5.74
N ILE A 103 -1.71 12.14 -6.07
CA ILE A 103 -0.64 12.65 -5.21
C ILE A 103 -0.10 13.94 -5.83
N ASN A 104 -0.26 15.07 -5.14
CA ASN A 104 0.32 16.34 -5.56
C ASN A 104 1.52 16.68 -4.65
N PRO A 105 2.76 16.46 -5.12
CA PRO A 105 3.96 16.71 -4.33
C PRO A 105 4.22 18.20 -4.11
N THR A 106 3.74 19.07 -5.00
CA THR A 106 3.85 20.53 -4.85
C THR A 106 3.00 21.03 -3.69
N THR A 107 1.74 20.60 -3.60
CA THR A 107 0.84 20.98 -2.49
C THR A 107 0.97 20.10 -1.26
N LYS A 108 1.75 19.00 -1.34
CA LYS A 108 1.85 17.95 -0.31
C LYS A 108 0.50 17.39 0.12
N LYS A 109 -0.39 17.19 -0.84
CA LYS A 109 -1.73 16.64 -0.61
C LYS A 109 -1.90 15.36 -1.41
N SER A 110 -2.56 14.37 -0.80
CA SER A 110 -3.09 13.21 -1.50
C SER A 110 -4.61 13.22 -1.43
N GLN A 111 -5.24 12.70 -2.47
CA GLN A 111 -6.69 12.51 -2.55
C GLN A 111 -6.96 11.09 -3.04
N LEU A 112 -7.94 10.44 -2.43
CA LEU A 112 -8.39 9.12 -2.81
C LEU A 112 -9.86 9.23 -3.22
N LEU A 113 -10.18 8.77 -4.42
CA LEU A 113 -11.53 8.77 -4.95
C LEU A 113 -11.97 7.33 -5.24
N SER A 114 -13.00 6.86 -4.56
CA SER A 114 -13.66 5.60 -4.89
C SER A 114 -14.47 5.75 -6.17
N LEU A 115 -14.29 4.81 -7.10
CA LEU A 115 -15.05 4.71 -8.34
C LEU A 115 -16.03 3.53 -8.19
N PRO A 116 -17.33 3.80 -7.99
CA PRO A 116 -18.31 2.73 -7.80
C PRO A 116 -18.35 1.79 -9.00
N ARG A 117 -18.35 0.48 -8.74
CA ARG A 117 -18.32 -0.57 -9.77
C ARG A 117 -19.47 -0.45 -10.79
N ASP A 118 -20.63 -0.01 -10.31
CA ASP A 118 -21.88 0.09 -11.06
C ASP A 118 -22.05 1.46 -11.73
N THR A 119 -21.01 2.30 -11.75
CA THR A 119 -21.00 3.57 -12.47
C THR A 119 -21.29 3.33 -13.95
N TYR A 120 -22.39 3.91 -14.46
CA TYR A 120 -22.76 3.80 -15.86
C TYR A 120 -21.95 4.78 -16.71
N THR A 121 -21.08 4.26 -17.56
CA THR A 121 -20.12 5.05 -18.35
C THR A 121 -19.87 4.42 -19.70
N GLU A 122 -19.30 5.21 -20.61
CA GLU A 122 -18.73 4.69 -21.85
C GLU A 122 -17.61 3.70 -21.52
N ILE A 123 -17.68 2.50 -22.11
CA ILE A 123 -16.59 1.53 -22.02
C ILE A 123 -15.75 1.65 -23.28
N VAL A 124 -14.55 2.24 -23.13
CA VAL A 124 -13.70 2.56 -24.27
C VAL A 124 -13.29 1.28 -25.00
N GLY A 125 -13.52 1.25 -26.30
CA GLY A 125 -13.23 0.09 -27.16
C GLY A 125 -14.43 -0.81 -27.46
N THR A 126 -15.57 -0.65 -26.77
CA THR A 126 -16.81 -1.41 -27.08
C THR A 126 -17.78 -0.62 -27.96
N GLY A 127 -17.66 0.72 -27.98
CA GLY A 127 -18.60 1.61 -28.69
C GLY A 127 -19.94 1.80 -27.98
N GLY A 128 -20.04 1.36 -26.72
CA GLY A 128 -21.26 1.43 -25.93
C GLY A 128 -21.03 1.85 -24.47
N TYR A 129 -22.13 1.91 -23.73
CA TYR A 129 -22.15 2.26 -22.30
C TYR A 129 -22.54 1.03 -21.48
N ASP A 130 -21.83 0.83 -20.38
CA ASP A 130 -22.13 -0.23 -19.42
C ASP A 130 -21.62 0.18 -18.02
N LYS A 131 -21.77 -0.71 -17.04
CA LYS A 131 -21.16 -0.57 -15.73
C LYS A 131 -19.63 -0.62 -15.84
N LEU A 132 -18.96 0.29 -15.14
CA LEU A 132 -17.51 0.45 -15.20
C LEU A 132 -16.76 -0.87 -14.90
N ASN A 133 -17.24 -1.70 -13.98
CA ASN A 133 -16.59 -2.98 -13.66
C ASN A 133 -16.57 -3.99 -14.80
N HIS A 134 -17.46 -3.86 -15.81
CA HIS A 134 -17.45 -4.71 -16.98
C HIS A 134 -16.27 -4.41 -17.91
N ALA A 135 -15.66 -3.22 -17.84
CA ALA A 135 -14.47 -2.88 -18.63
C ALA A 135 -13.33 -3.88 -18.41
N TYR A 136 -13.16 -4.36 -17.17
CA TYR A 136 -12.16 -5.37 -16.87
C TYR A 136 -12.47 -6.71 -17.53
N ALA A 137 -13.73 -7.13 -17.60
CA ALA A 137 -14.10 -8.38 -18.28
C ALA A 137 -13.80 -8.31 -19.78
N TYR A 138 -14.04 -7.17 -20.42
CA TYR A 138 -13.85 -6.99 -21.86
C TYR A 138 -12.40 -6.82 -22.31
N GLY A 139 -11.58 -6.09 -21.55
CA GLY A 139 -10.22 -5.76 -21.97
C GLY A 139 -9.22 -5.65 -20.84
N LYS A 140 -9.51 -6.29 -19.69
CA LYS A 140 -8.70 -6.31 -18.47
C LYS A 140 -8.32 -4.87 -18.04
N ALA A 141 -7.20 -4.71 -17.33
CA ALA A 141 -6.78 -3.39 -16.82
C ALA A 141 -6.68 -2.28 -17.89
N PRO A 142 -6.14 -2.51 -19.11
CA PRO A 142 -6.07 -1.45 -20.13
C PRO A 142 -7.43 -0.80 -20.46
N MET A 143 -8.49 -1.60 -20.56
CA MET A 143 -9.81 -1.08 -20.90
C MET A 143 -10.44 -0.33 -19.72
N VAL A 144 -10.21 -0.77 -18.49
CA VAL A 144 -10.61 -0.02 -17.28
C VAL A 144 -9.93 1.34 -17.26
N ILE A 145 -8.60 1.37 -17.45
CA ILE A 145 -7.81 2.62 -17.45
C ILE A 145 -8.37 3.61 -18.47
N ASN A 146 -8.51 3.18 -19.73
CA ASN A 146 -9.02 4.06 -20.79
C ASN A 146 -10.45 4.57 -20.49
N SER A 147 -11.30 3.72 -19.91
CA SER A 147 -12.67 4.09 -19.55
C SER A 147 -12.71 5.07 -18.38
N VAL A 148 -11.81 4.93 -17.39
CA VAL A 148 -11.67 5.87 -16.26
C VAL A 148 -11.09 7.20 -16.74
N GLU A 149 -10.05 7.18 -17.58
CA GLU A 149 -9.48 8.40 -18.19
C GLU A 149 -10.55 9.18 -18.95
N LYS A 150 -11.39 8.47 -19.71
CA LYS A 150 -12.52 9.06 -20.45
C LYS A 150 -13.60 9.61 -19.54
N LEU A 151 -13.98 8.87 -18.50
CA LEU A 151 -15.02 9.25 -17.54
C LEU A 151 -14.65 10.51 -16.75
N LEU A 152 -13.39 10.61 -16.32
CA LEU A 152 -12.91 11.67 -15.43
C LEU A 152 -12.18 12.80 -16.16
N ASP A 153 -12.00 12.67 -17.49
CA ASP A 153 -11.20 13.59 -18.32
C ASP A 153 -9.80 13.85 -17.71
N THR A 154 -9.13 12.77 -17.33
CA THR A 154 -7.82 12.79 -16.65
C THR A 154 -6.90 11.72 -17.21
N THR A 155 -5.60 11.86 -16.99
CA THR A 155 -4.64 10.81 -17.33
C THR A 155 -4.30 9.97 -16.11
N ILE A 156 -4.25 8.66 -16.28
CA ILE A 156 -3.74 7.71 -15.29
C ILE A 156 -2.26 7.45 -15.58
N ASP A 157 -1.39 7.76 -14.61
CA ASP A 157 0.06 7.63 -14.78
C ASP A 157 0.54 6.22 -14.46
N PHE A 158 -0.07 5.61 -13.44
CA PHE A 158 0.26 4.27 -12.99
C PHE A 158 -1.03 3.53 -12.61
N TYR A 159 -0.97 2.21 -12.63
CA TYR A 159 -2.00 1.41 -11.98
C TYR A 159 -1.36 0.30 -11.16
N VAL A 160 -2.11 -0.15 -10.16
CA VAL A 160 -1.73 -1.22 -9.24
C VAL A 160 -2.89 -2.18 -9.23
N GLN A 161 -2.63 -3.46 -9.47
CA GLN A 161 -3.65 -4.49 -9.47
C GLN A 161 -3.37 -5.50 -8.37
N ILE A 162 -4.33 -5.67 -7.47
CA ILE A 162 -4.21 -6.55 -6.29
C ILE A 162 -5.40 -7.51 -6.30
N ASN A 163 -5.12 -8.80 -6.18
CA ASN A 163 -6.12 -9.81 -5.86
C ASN A 163 -6.21 -10.02 -4.34
N MET A 164 -7.17 -10.82 -3.90
CA MET A 164 -7.39 -11.06 -2.48
C MET A 164 -6.16 -11.64 -1.77
N GLU A 165 -5.44 -12.55 -2.44
CA GLU A 165 -4.18 -13.12 -1.94
C GLU A 165 -3.10 -12.04 -1.77
N GLY A 166 -2.88 -11.21 -2.78
CA GLY A 166 -1.91 -10.12 -2.75
C GLY A 166 -2.23 -9.06 -1.68
N LEU A 167 -3.51 -8.83 -1.37
CA LEU A 167 -3.89 -7.95 -0.25
C LEU A 167 -3.44 -8.55 1.08
N MET A 168 -3.70 -9.85 1.30
CA MET A 168 -3.30 -10.53 2.52
C MET A 168 -1.78 -10.52 2.68
N GLU A 169 -1.04 -10.91 1.64
CA GLU A 169 0.43 -10.91 1.65
C GLU A 169 1.01 -9.52 1.90
N PHE A 170 0.40 -8.47 1.33
CA PHE A 170 0.84 -7.10 1.55
C PHE A 170 0.69 -6.66 3.01
N VAL A 171 -0.47 -6.92 3.60
CA VAL A 171 -0.74 -6.60 5.02
C VAL A 171 0.22 -7.37 5.94
N ASP A 172 0.43 -8.66 5.68
CA ASP A 172 1.37 -9.48 6.45
C ASP A 172 2.82 -9.00 6.28
N ALA A 173 3.19 -8.56 5.08
CA ALA A 173 4.54 -8.06 4.80
C ALA A 173 4.87 -6.76 5.55
N VAL A 174 3.87 -5.91 5.82
CA VAL A 174 4.02 -4.69 6.62
C VAL A 174 3.89 -4.94 8.13
N GLY A 175 3.63 -6.17 8.55
CA GLY A 175 3.51 -6.57 9.97
C GLY A 175 2.10 -6.39 10.55
N GLY A 176 1.08 -6.34 9.69
CA GLY A 176 -0.30 -6.07 10.05
C GLY A 176 -0.65 -4.57 10.02
N ILE A 177 -1.95 -4.28 10.06
CA ILE A 177 -2.48 -2.90 10.07
C ILE A 177 -3.32 -2.67 11.32
N GLU A 178 -3.21 -1.49 11.93
CA GLU A 178 -4.06 -1.12 13.05
C GLU A 178 -5.38 -0.50 12.55
N VAL A 179 -6.51 -1.10 12.91
CA VAL A 179 -7.84 -0.67 12.48
C VAL A 179 -8.74 -0.52 13.70
N THR A 180 -9.52 0.56 13.72
CA THR A 180 -10.60 0.76 14.69
C THR A 180 -11.92 0.45 14.02
N SER A 181 -12.64 -0.55 14.50
CA SER A 181 -13.89 -0.96 13.85
C SER A 181 -14.99 0.10 14.06
N PRO A 182 -15.68 0.55 13.00
CA PRO A 182 -16.79 1.50 13.14
C PRO A 182 -18.07 0.84 13.67
N LEU A 183 -18.19 -0.48 13.52
CA LEU A 183 -19.38 -1.28 13.83
C LEU A 183 -18.99 -2.58 14.55
N THR A 184 -19.96 -3.21 15.22
CA THR A 184 -19.80 -4.57 15.75
C THR A 184 -20.42 -5.55 14.76
N PHE A 185 -19.61 -6.46 14.22
CA PHE A 185 -20.06 -7.43 13.22
C PHE A 185 -19.24 -8.71 13.27
N THR A 186 -19.78 -9.78 12.71
CA THR A 186 -19.09 -11.07 12.58
C THR A 186 -19.10 -11.48 11.12
N TYR A 187 -17.93 -11.69 10.56
CA TYR A 187 -17.77 -12.12 9.17
C TYR A 187 -16.78 -13.27 9.10
N GLU A 188 -17.18 -14.38 8.46
CA GLU A 188 -16.37 -15.61 8.35
C GLU A 188 -15.70 -16.02 9.69
N GLU A 189 -16.52 -16.18 10.73
CA GLU A 189 -16.11 -16.60 12.09
C GLU A 189 -15.18 -15.61 12.85
N ARG A 190 -14.81 -14.48 12.24
CA ARG A 190 -14.09 -13.38 12.90
C ARG A 190 -15.08 -12.32 13.37
N THR A 191 -14.97 -11.88 14.63
CA THR A 191 -15.80 -10.80 15.19
C THR A 191 -14.99 -9.54 15.38
N PHE A 192 -15.51 -8.42 14.90
CA PHE A 192 -15.00 -7.07 15.11
C PHE A 192 -15.96 -6.31 16.02
N ILE A 193 -15.42 -5.49 16.92
CA ILE A 193 -16.21 -4.79 17.94
C ILE A 193 -16.08 -3.29 17.71
N GLN A 194 -17.22 -2.60 17.67
CA GLN A 194 -17.28 -1.15 17.48
C GLN A 194 -16.40 -0.40 18.47
N GLY A 195 -15.61 0.55 17.96
CA GLY A 195 -14.71 1.39 18.74
C GLY A 195 -13.46 0.66 19.26
N LYS A 196 -13.33 -0.65 19.03
CA LYS A 196 -12.13 -1.40 19.41
C LYS A 196 -11.09 -1.29 18.31
N THR A 197 -9.88 -0.90 18.73
CA THR A 197 -8.68 -0.90 17.90
C THR A 197 -7.96 -2.24 18.02
N GLU A 198 -7.68 -2.88 16.88
CA GLU A 198 -6.93 -4.13 16.81
C GLU A 198 -5.92 -4.08 15.66
N THR A 199 -4.82 -4.82 15.81
CA THR A 199 -3.91 -5.09 14.69
C THR A 199 -4.43 -6.28 13.90
N LEU A 200 -4.67 -6.08 12.61
CA LEU A 200 -5.18 -7.07 11.68
C LEU A 200 -4.03 -7.62 10.83
N ASP A 201 -3.91 -8.95 10.79
CA ASP A 201 -3.14 -9.67 9.78
C ASP A 201 -3.88 -9.66 8.44
N GLY A 202 -3.25 -10.21 7.39
CA GLY A 202 -3.80 -10.20 6.04
C GLY A 202 -5.18 -10.81 5.94
N GLU A 203 -5.39 -11.99 6.52
CA GLU A 203 -6.68 -12.67 6.51
C GLU A 203 -7.77 -11.85 7.23
N SER A 204 -7.44 -11.25 8.38
CA SER A 204 -8.38 -10.42 9.13
C SER A 204 -8.68 -9.10 8.43
N ALA A 205 -7.69 -8.49 7.79
CA ALA A 205 -7.86 -7.27 7.00
C ALA A 205 -8.74 -7.53 5.77
N LEU A 206 -8.56 -8.66 5.10
CA LEU A 206 -9.41 -9.07 3.99
C LEU A 206 -10.86 -9.28 4.44
N ARG A 207 -11.09 -9.98 5.55
CA ARG A 207 -12.43 -10.16 6.14
C ARG A 207 -13.08 -8.83 6.50
N PHE A 208 -12.31 -7.92 7.09
CA PHE A 208 -12.78 -6.59 7.44
C PHE A 208 -13.21 -5.80 6.18
N ALA A 209 -12.42 -5.85 5.11
CA ALA A 209 -12.69 -5.13 3.86
C ALA A 209 -13.85 -5.72 3.03
N ARG A 210 -14.20 -7.01 3.22
CA ARG A 210 -15.27 -7.68 2.47
C ARG A 210 -16.64 -7.65 3.17
N MET A 211 -16.71 -7.23 4.43
CA MET A 211 -17.98 -7.11 5.12
C MET A 211 -18.81 -6.00 4.46
N ARG A 212 -20.05 -6.33 4.07
CA ARG A 212 -21.01 -5.41 3.43
C ARG A 212 -22.43 -5.55 3.97
N TYR A 213 -22.87 -6.78 4.24
CA TYR A 213 -24.28 -7.08 4.54
C TYR A 213 -24.75 -6.56 5.90
N ASP A 214 -23.83 -6.39 6.85
CA ASP A 214 -24.13 -5.86 8.19
C ASP A 214 -23.83 -4.35 8.30
N ASP A 215 -23.41 -3.70 7.21
CA ASP A 215 -23.21 -2.26 7.16
C ASP A 215 -24.53 -1.55 6.78
N PRO A 216 -25.09 -0.69 7.67
CA PRO A 216 -26.30 0.06 7.37
C PRO A 216 -26.16 1.05 6.20
N GLU A 217 -24.94 1.40 5.76
CA GLU A 217 -24.68 2.28 4.61
C GLU A 217 -24.51 1.51 3.27
N GLY A 218 -24.34 0.19 3.30
CA GLY A 218 -24.19 -0.62 2.09
C GLY A 218 -22.80 -0.54 1.45
N ASP A 219 -22.72 -0.10 0.17
CA ASP A 219 -21.46 0.03 -0.61
C ASP A 219 -20.88 1.44 -0.53
#